data_AF-A0A2H1KNN5-F1
#
_entry.id   AF-A0A2H1KNN5-F1
#
_cell.length_a   1.000
_cell.length_b   1.000
_cell.length_c   1.000
_cell.angle_alpha   90.00
_cell.angle_beta   90.00
_cell.angle_gamma   90.00
#
_symmetry.space_group_name_H-M   'P 1'
#
loop_
_entity.id
_entity.type
_entity.pdbx_description
1 polymer ?
#
loop_
_entity_poly.entity_id
_entity_poly.type
_entity_poly.pdbx_seq_one_letter_code
_entity_poly.pdbx_strand_id
1 'polypeptide(L)'
;MQRWMKTTLAGLGISMLALAGCTPSEDNADQKSRDEAYEKVMKAQPGKQLEYSPTRETINFWVDTWNEPGKLSYVYLQNTGGDVIGYYILKGLPVSYCAKISPPDRLDGRREGGNDSTVVRQAPANDGAYYGDGNCNTFYGQDATSGAYVEYTAGMGINVLLFDAPMPNQSDAEPLGPTSVDDVK
;
A
#
# COMPACT_ATOMS: atom_id res chain seq x y z
N MET A 1 -70.19 56.67 -2.79
CA MET A 1 -70.98 56.60 -4.05
C MET A 1 -70.27 55.69 -5.02
N GLN A 2 -71.04 54.86 -5.70
CA GLN A 2 -70.71 53.55 -6.24
C GLN A 2 -70.83 53.58 -7.78
N ARG A 3 -69.78 53.24 -8.53
CA ARG A 3 -69.83 52.88 -9.96
C ARG A 3 -68.78 51.78 -10.19
N TRP A 4 -69.17 50.51 -10.13
CA TRP A 4 -69.68 49.67 -11.22
C TRP A 4 -68.59 48.71 -11.73
N MET A 5 -68.70 47.48 -11.24
CA MET A 5 -68.05 46.25 -11.72
C MET A 5 -68.93 45.64 -12.83
N LYS A 6 -68.31 45.01 -13.83
CA LYS A 6 -68.80 43.88 -14.66
C LYS A 6 -67.76 43.56 -15.78
N THR A 7 -66.99 42.47 -15.67
CA THR A 7 -67.14 41.14 -16.36
C THR A 7 -66.81 41.21 -17.87
N THR A 8 -66.04 40.32 -18.55
CA THR A 8 -65.84 38.85 -18.40
C THR A 8 -64.87 38.29 -19.49
N LEU A 9 -64.40 37.04 -19.28
CA LEU A 9 -63.92 36.00 -20.24
C LEU A 9 -62.56 36.23 -20.97
N ALA A 10 -61.77 35.23 -21.39
CA ALA A 10 -61.54 33.80 -21.13
C ALA A 10 -60.52 33.29 -22.19
N GLY A 11 -59.73 32.26 -21.86
CA GLY A 11 -59.02 31.41 -22.84
C GLY A 11 -57.51 31.64 -22.97
N LEU A 12 -56.67 30.68 -23.37
CA LEU A 12 -56.76 29.21 -23.52
C LEU A 12 -55.38 28.77 -24.05
N GLY A 13 -54.72 27.77 -23.45
CA GLY A 13 -53.61 26.99 -24.05
C GLY A 13 -52.28 27.75 -24.24
N ILE A 14 -51.09 27.15 -24.23
CA ILE A 14 -50.68 25.79 -24.53
C ILE A 14 -49.44 25.46 -23.69
N SER A 15 -49.48 24.30 -23.03
CA SER A 15 -48.29 23.59 -22.55
C SER A 15 -47.38 23.24 -23.73
N MET A 16 -46.11 23.62 -23.68
CA MET A 16 -45.06 22.87 -24.36
C MET A 16 -44.05 22.39 -23.31
N LEU A 17 -44.31 21.19 -22.80
CA LEU A 17 -43.23 20.26 -22.47
C LEU A 17 -42.43 20.04 -23.76
N ALA A 18 -41.25 20.63 -23.87
CA ALA A 18 -40.22 20.14 -24.78
C ALA A 18 -39.51 18.97 -24.07
N LEU A 19 -40.08 17.78 -24.25
CA LEU A 19 -39.36 16.52 -24.07
C LEU A 19 -38.34 16.37 -25.21
N ALA A 20 -37.23 15.72 -24.87
CA ALA A 20 -36.29 15.05 -25.76
C ALA A 20 -35.29 15.93 -26.52
N GLY A 21 -34.16 16.14 -25.86
CA GLY A 21 -32.87 16.40 -26.49
C GLY A 21 -31.75 15.82 -25.63
N CYS A 22 -31.85 14.55 -25.23
CA CYS A 22 -30.65 13.78 -24.92
C CYS A 22 -29.84 13.71 -26.22
N THR A 23 -28.94 14.67 -26.42
CA THR A 23 -27.80 14.42 -27.28
C THR A 23 -27.07 13.23 -26.67
N PRO A 24 -26.84 12.13 -27.41
CA PRO A 24 -25.86 11.16 -26.97
C PRO A 24 -24.57 11.95 -26.84
N SER A 25 -24.12 12.15 -25.60
CA SER A 25 -22.86 12.78 -25.30
C SER A 25 -21.79 12.07 -26.12
N GLU A 26 -21.07 12.83 -26.96
CA GLU A 26 -20.01 12.33 -27.85
C GLU A 26 -18.99 11.45 -27.08
N ASP A 27 -18.85 11.70 -25.78
CA ASP A 27 -18.13 10.88 -24.79
C ASP A 27 -18.46 9.37 -24.84
N ASN A 28 -19.71 8.98 -25.11
CA ASN A 28 -20.11 7.56 -25.12
C ASN A 28 -19.71 6.84 -26.41
N ALA A 29 -19.66 7.54 -27.54
CA ALA A 29 -19.25 6.96 -28.82
C ALA A 29 -17.73 6.77 -28.88
N ASP A 30 -16.98 7.76 -28.39
CA ASP A 30 -15.51 7.70 -28.31
C ASP A 30 -15.03 6.64 -27.32
N GLN A 31 -15.68 6.53 -26.15
CA GLN A 31 -15.37 5.48 -25.19
C GLN A 31 -15.61 4.09 -25.78
N LYS A 32 -16.76 3.88 -26.43
CA LYS A 32 -17.10 2.60 -27.07
C LYS A 32 -16.12 2.23 -28.18
N SER A 33 -15.71 3.19 -29.01
CA SER A 33 -14.73 2.96 -30.08
C SER A 33 -13.36 2.55 -29.53
N ARG A 34 -12.94 3.16 -28.41
CA ARG A 34 -11.69 2.81 -27.73
C ARG A 34 -11.74 1.41 -27.12
N ASP A 35 -12.85 1.05 -26.50
CA ASP A 35 -13.04 -0.27 -25.90
C ASP A 35 -13.06 -1.37 -26.98
N GLU A 36 -13.76 -1.16 -28.11
CA GLU A 36 -13.77 -2.09 -29.25
C GLU A 36 -12.38 -2.24 -29.90
N ALA A 37 -11.63 -1.14 -30.02
CA ALA A 37 -10.25 -1.17 -30.52
C ALA A 37 -9.32 -1.93 -29.56
N TYR A 38 -9.48 -1.71 -28.25
CA TYR A 38 -8.72 -2.41 -27.21
C TYR A 38 -9.02 -3.92 -27.21
N GLU A 39 -10.29 -4.31 -27.27
CA GLU A 39 -10.72 -5.71 -27.37
C GLU A 39 -10.13 -6.40 -28.61
N LYS A 40 -10.11 -5.71 -29.76
CA LYS A 40 -9.52 -6.24 -30.99
C LYS A 40 -8.03 -6.52 -30.83
N VAL A 41 -7.29 -5.61 -30.16
CA VAL A 41 -5.86 -5.80 -29.87
C VAL A 41 -5.65 -6.96 -28.89
N MET A 42 -6.41 -7.03 -27.80
CA MET A 42 -6.33 -8.12 -26.82
C MET A 42 -6.65 -9.48 -27.43
N LYS A 43 -7.61 -9.55 -28.35
CA LYS A 43 -7.96 -10.78 -29.09
C LYS A 43 -6.87 -11.19 -30.08
N ALA A 44 -6.24 -10.23 -30.75
CA ALA A 44 -5.16 -10.49 -31.69
C ALA A 44 -3.84 -10.84 -31.00
N GLN A 45 -3.63 -10.35 -29.78
CA GLN A 45 -2.44 -10.56 -28.97
C GLN A 45 -2.84 -10.96 -27.55
N PRO A 46 -3.35 -12.19 -27.35
CA PRO A 46 -3.69 -12.65 -26.03
C PRO A 46 -2.45 -12.61 -25.15
N GLY A 47 -2.59 -12.04 -23.96
CA GLY A 47 -1.52 -12.07 -22.96
C GLY A 47 -1.09 -13.51 -22.70
N LYS A 48 0.23 -13.74 -22.63
CA LYS A 48 0.75 -15.06 -22.26
C LYS A 48 0.36 -15.34 -20.81
N GLN A 49 -0.12 -16.55 -20.55
CA GLN A 49 -0.34 -17.02 -19.19
C GLN A 49 1.00 -17.50 -18.62
N LEU A 50 1.31 -17.08 -17.40
CA LEU A 50 2.46 -17.59 -16.66
C LEU A 50 2.09 -18.95 -16.07
N GLU A 51 2.80 -20.00 -16.44
CA GLU A 51 2.72 -21.29 -15.76
C GLU A 51 3.41 -21.25 -14.39
N TYR A 52 4.41 -20.38 -14.27
CA TYR A 52 5.21 -20.21 -13.08
C TYR A 52 5.66 -18.76 -12.95
N SER A 53 5.79 -18.28 -11.72
CA SER A 53 6.18 -16.91 -11.41
C SER A 53 7.35 -16.92 -10.41
N PRO A 54 8.57 -16.64 -10.86
CA PRO A 54 9.73 -16.51 -9.96
C PRO A 54 9.51 -15.45 -8.88
N THR A 55 8.74 -14.40 -9.19
CA THR A 55 8.35 -13.37 -8.21
C THR A 55 7.48 -13.93 -7.10
N ARG A 56 6.48 -14.76 -7.42
CA ARG A 56 5.63 -15.40 -6.40
C ARG A 56 6.45 -16.39 -5.58
N GLU A 57 7.34 -17.16 -6.20
CA GLU A 57 8.24 -18.04 -5.46
C GLU A 57 9.14 -17.25 -4.51
N THR A 58 9.72 -16.13 -4.94
CA THR A 58 10.56 -15.29 -4.07
C THR A 58 9.77 -14.71 -2.90
N ILE A 59 8.52 -14.30 -3.12
CA ILE A 59 7.62 -13.86 -2.03
C ILE A 59 7.36 -15.01 -1.06
N ASN A 60 7.07 -16.22 -1.57
CA ASN A 60 6.86 -17.39 -0.71
C ASN A 60 8.11 -17.74 0.08
N PHE A 61 9.29 -17.72 -0.54
CA PHE A 61 10.58 -17.90 0.14
C PHE A 61 10.75 -16.89 1.28
N TRP A 62 10.49 -15.60 1.03
CA TRP A 62 10.55 -14.58 2.08
C TRP A 62 9.58 -14.86 3.22
N VAL A 63 8.32 -15.23 2.91
CA VAL A 63 7.33 -15.57 3.93
C VAL A 63 7.79 -16.79 4.73
N ASP A 64 8.28 -17.83 4.08
CA ASP A 64 8.77 -19.05 4.75
C ASP A 64 9.99 -18.77 5.64
N THR A 65 10.89 -17.86 5.23
CA THR A 65 12.05 -17.45 6.03
C THR A 65 11.66 -16.74 7.32
N TRP A 66 10.63 -15.88 7.28
CA TRP A 66 10.31 -14.97 8.39
C TRP A 66 9.07 -15.37 9.19
N ASN A 67 8.27 -16.33 8.71
CA ASN A 67 7.12 -16.90 9.42
C ASN A 67 7.54 -17.95 10.48
N GLU A 68 8.65 -17.71 11.16
CA GLU A 68 9.17 -18.56 12.23
C GLU A 68 9.30 -17.73 13.53
N PRO A 69 8.54 -18.07 14.59
CA PRO A 69 8.63 -17.38 15.86
C PRO A 69 10.05 -17.44 16.45
N GLY A 70 10.62 -16.28 16.78
CA GLY A 70 11.95 -16.20 17.37
C GLY A 70 13.11 -16.32 16.38
N LYS A 71 12.83 -16.39 15.06
CA LYS A 71 13.85 -16.29 14.01
C LYS A 71 14.73 -15.06 14.24
N LEU A 72 16.04 -15.22 14.12
CA LEU A 72 16.96 -14.10 14.24
C LEU A 72 17.11 -13.36 12.91
N SER A 73 17.19 -12.04 12.98
CA SER A 73 17.63 -11.20 11.88
C SER A 73 19.00 -10.59 12.18
N TYR A 74 19.83 -10.53 11.15
CA TYR A 74 21.17 -9.94 11.20
C TYR A 74 21.14 -8.66 10.37
N VAL A 75 21.12 -7.53 11.06
CA VAL A 75 20.95 -6.19 10.48
C VAL A 75 22.30 -5.50 10.45
N TYR A 76 22.86 -5.32 9.27
CA TYR A 76 24.13 -4.62 9.08
C TYR A 76 23.90 -3.21 8.56
N LEU A 77 24.55 -2.24 9.20
CA LEU A 77 24.54 -0.85 8.77
C LEU A 77 25.76 -0.60 7.89
N GLN A 78 25.54 -0.08 6.69
CA GLN A 78 26.59 0.18 5.70
C GLN A 78 26.62 1.67 5.34
N ASN A 79 27.79 2.28 5.27
CA ASN A 79 27.91 3.68 4.85
C ASN A 79 27.75 3.84 3.32
N THR A 80 27.81 5.08 2.80
CA THR A 80 27.76 5.35 1.36
C THR A 80 28.96 4.82 0.57
N GLY A 81 30.08 4.55 1.25
CA GLY A 81 31.29 3.97 0.67
C GLY A 81 31.24 2.45 0.52
N GLY A 82 30.24 1.79 1.12
CA GLY A 82 30.12 0.34 1.13
C GLY A 82 30.73 -0.34 2.36
N ASP A 83 31.31 0.41 3.30
CA ASP A 83 31.87 -0.17 4.53
C ASP A 83 30.74 -0.49 5.52
N VAL A 84 30.82 -1.68 6.11
CA VAL A 84 29.93 -2.06 7.21
C VAL A 84 30.40 -1.38 8.49
N ILE A 85 29.54 -0.55 9.06
CA ILE A 85 29.79 0.24 10.25
C ILE A 85 29.64 -0.62 11.51
N GLY A 86 28.76 -1.61 11.45
CA GLY A 86 28.46 -2.54 12.53
C GLY A 86 27.12 -3.22 12.31
N TYR A 87 26.67 -4.00 13.29
CA TYR A 87 25.44 -4.79 13.15
C TYR A 87 24.61 -4.91 14.43
N TYR A 88 23.34 -5.27 14.26
CA TYR A 88 22.45 -5.75 15.31
C TYR A 88 21.99 -7.16 15.00
N ILE A 89 21.76 -7.95 16.05
CA ILE A 89 21.05 -9.24 15.95
C ILE A 89 19.74 -9.10 16.71
N LEU A 90 18.62 -9.21 16.00
CA LEU A 90 17.30 -8.96 16.54
C LEU A 90 16.44 -10.24 16.51
N LYS A 91 15.45 -10.32 17.41
CA LYS A 91 14.36 -11.31 17.28
C LYS A 91 13.33 -10.80 16.28
N GLY A 92 13.06 -11.60 15.28
CA GLY A 92 12.17 -11.27 14.17
C GLY A 92 12.76 -10.21 13.23
N LEU A 93 11.92 -9.72 12.33
CA LEU A 93 12.28 -8.62 11.42
C LEU A 93 12.39 -7.28 12.18
N PRO A 94 13.32 -6.40 11.80
CA PRO A 94 13.25 -5.00 12.20
C PRO A 94 11.98 -4.37 11.63
N VAL A 95 11.22 -3.66 12.47
CA VAL A 95 9.94 -3.07 12.11
C VAL A 95 10.11 -1.58 11.89
N SER A 96 9.61 -1.04 10.78
CA SER A 96 9.62 0.42 10.57
C SER A 96 8.50 1.10 11.34
N TYR A 97 8.67 2.38 11.68
CA TYR A 97 7.61 3.20 12.29
C TYR A 97 6.35 3.32 11.43
N CYS A 98 6.42 2.94 10.15
CA CYS A 98 5.29 2.93 9.24
C CYS A 98 4.42 1.67 9.37
N ALA A 99 4.93 0.61 9.99
CA ALA A 99 4.15 -0.58 10.28
C ALA A 99 2.99 -0.26 11.24
N LYS A 100 1.85 -0.92 11.03
CA LYS A 100 0.61 -0.75 11.76
C LYS A 100 -0.07 -2.11 11.89
N ILE A 101 -0.67 -2.36 13.05
CA ILE A 101 -1.45 -3.58 13.32
C ILE A 101 -2.81 -3.52 12.59
N SER A 102 -3.37 -2.33 12.42
CA SER A 102 -4.64 -2.09 11.73
C SER A 102 -4.43 -1.24 10.47
N PRO A 103 -5.32 -1.34 9.46
CA PRO A 103 -5.26 -0.49 8.27
C PRO A 103 -5.18 0.99 8.66
N PRO A 104 -4.31 1.80 8.02
CA PRO A 104 -4.19 3.22 8.31
C PRO A 104 -5.37 4.04 7.78
N ASP A 105 -6.19 3.48 6.87
CA ASP A 105 -7.33 4.16 6.27
C ASP A 105 -8.35 4.61 7.33
N ARG A 106 -8.75 5.87 7.26
CA ARG A 106 -9.88 6.41 8.02
C ARG A 106 -11.10 6.49 7.13
N LEU A 107 -12.20 5.87 7.57
CA LEU A 107 -13.50 6.02 6.91
C LEU A 107 -14.15 7.33 7.36
N ASP A 108 -13.83 8.42 6.69
CA ASP A 108 -14.53 9.69 6.89
C ASP A 108 -15.80 9.72 6.01
N GLY A 109 -16.94 9.34 6.61
CA GLY A 109 -18.25 9.60 6.03
C GLY A 109 -19.29 8.49 6.27
N ARG A 110 -20.08 8.65 7.33
CA ARG A 110 -21.42 8.08 7.36
C ARG A 110 -22.26 8.87 6.34
N ARG A 111 -22.41 8.36 5.12
CA ARG A 111 -23.35 8.94 4.16
C ARG A 111 -24.75 8.62 4.66
N GLU A 112 -25.41 9.61 5.27
CA GLU A 112 -26.82 9.53 5.61
C GLU A 112 -27.60 9.47 4.29
N GLY A 113 -28.09 8.28 3.93
CA GLY A 113 -29.01 8.07 2.80
C GLY A 113 -28.38 7.90 1.41
N GLY A 114 -27.44 6.98 1.20
CA GLY A 114 -26.99 6.65 -0.16
C GLY A 114 -26.29 5.30 -0.26
N ASN A 115 -26.66 4.53 -1.28
CA ASN A 115 -26.28 3.14 -1.59
C ASN A 115 -24.84 2.73 -1.24
N ASP A 116 -24.74 1.48 -0.77
CA ASP A 116 -23.56 0.66 -0.50
C ASP A 116 -22.30 1.10 -1.26
N SER A 117 -21.55 2.05 -0.68
CA SER A 117 -20.29 2.50 -1.24
C SER A 117 -19.20 1.56 -0.76
N THR A 118 -18.72 0.69 -1.65
CA THR A 118 -17.51 -0.13 -1.42
C THR A 118 -16.36 0.79 -1.07
N VAL A 119 -15.88 0.72 0.17
CA VAL A 119 -14.66 1.46 0.54
C VAL A 119 -13.45 0.59 0.24
N VAL A 120 -12.57 1.09 -0.63
CA VAL A 120 -11.26 0.49 -0.88
C VAL A 120 -10.43 0.66 0.40
N ARG A 121 -10.00 -0.46 0.98
CA ARG A 121 -9.07 -0.48 2.12
C ARG A 121 -7.75 -1.07 1.66
N GLN A 122 -6.67 -0.59 2.24
CA GLN A 122 -5.35 -1.15 2.05
C GLN A 122 -5.33 -2.60 2.53
N ALA A 123 -4.86 -3.51 1.68
CA ALA A 123 -4.59 -4.88 2.06
C ALA A 123 -3.31 -4.96 2.92
N PRO A 124 -3.21 -5.93 3.85
CA PRO A 124 -1.96 -6.16 4.56
C PRO A 124 -0.83 -6.56 3.58
N ALA A 125 0.41 -6.28 3.98
CA ALA A 125 1.61 -6.71 3.29
C ALA A 125 1.89 -8.20 3.53
N ASN A 126 2.99 -8.70 2.97
CA ASN A 126 3.35 -10.13 3.03
C ASN A 126 3.61 -10.65 4.46
N ASP A 127 3.93 -9.77 5.42
CA ASP A 127 4.05 -10.09 6.86
C ASP A 127 2.71 -10.05 7.61
N GLY A 128 1.60 -9.71 6.94
CA GLY A 128 0.29 -9.55 7.57
C GLY A 128 0.10 -8.21 8.29
N ALA A 129 1.09 -7.32 8.28
CA ALA A 129 0.97 -5.97 8.83
C ALA A 129 0.49 -4.97 7.78
N TYR A 130 0.11 -3.77 8.22
CA TYR A 130 -0.22 -2.65 7.34
C TYR A 130 0.89 -1.62 7.38
N TYR A 131 1.08 -0.87 6.29
CA TYR A 131 2.13 0.13 6.20
C TYR A 131 1.54 1.45 5.71
N GLY A 132 1.66 2.50 6.51
CA GLY A 132 1.19 3.84 6.16
C GLY A 132 2.34 4.81 5.90
N ASP A 133 1.99 6.08 5.76
CA ASP A 133 2.96 7.17 5.66
C ASP A 133 3.58 7.51 7.03
N GLY A 134 4.75 8.15 7.01
CA GLY A 134 5.44 8.63 8.21
C GLY A 134 6.95 8.46 8.13
N ASN A 135 7.58 8.32 9.30
CA ASN A 135 9.03 8.14 9.40
C ASN A 135 9.44 6.68 9.11
N CYS A 136 9.21 6.20 7.88
CA CYS A 136 9.46 4.80 7.50
C CYS A 136 10.94 4.40 7.50
N ASN A 137 11.82 5.38 7.66
CA ASN A 137 13.27 5.22 7.73
C ASN A 137 13.75 4.85 9.14
N THR A 138 12.93 5.01 10.18
CA THR A 138 13.27 4.58 11.53
C THR A 138 12.72 3.18 11.78
N PHE A 139 13.62 2.29 12.20
CA PHE A 139 13.37 0.89 12.47
C PHE A 139 13.60 0.60 13.95
N TYR A 140 12.84 -0.34 14.47
CA TYR A 140 12.99 -0.83 15.83
C TYR A 140 12.86 -2.34 15.91
N GLY A 141 13.37 -2.90 17.00
CA GLY A 141 13.27 -4.33 17.28
C GLY A 141 13.75 -4.66 18.68
N GLN A 142 13.79 -5.97 18.95
CA GLN A 142 14.27 -6.51 20.22
C GLN A 142 15.62 -7.20 20.01
N ASP A 143 16.64 -6.78 20.74
CA ASP A 143 17.95 -7.44 20.76
C ASP A 143 17.81 -8.92 21.16
N ALA A 144 18.55 -9.79 20.45
CA ALA A 144 18.35 -11.23 20.47
C ALA A 144 18.61 -11.90 21.82
N THR A 145 19.59 -11.45 22.60
CA THR A 145 19.94 -12.08 23.89
C THR A 145 19.44 -11.26 25.07
N SER A 146 19.66 -9.95 25.06
CA SER A 146 19.32 -9.08 26.20
C SER A 146 17.84 -8.75 26.26
N GLY A 147 17.12 -8.86 25.15
CA GLY A 147 15.73 -8.42 25.03
C GLY A 147 15.59 -6.89 25.06
N ALA A 148 16.69 -6.15 24.98
CA ALA A 148 16.69 -4.70 24.96
C ALA A 148 15.98 -4.15 23.71
N TYR A 149 15.37 -2.97 23.87
CA TYR A 149 14.85 -2.21 22.74
C TYR A 149 16.01 -1.66 21.91
N VAL A 150 15.97 -1.89 20.60
CA VAL A 150 16.91 -1.33 19.64
C VAL A 150 16.14 -0.47 18.66
N GLU A 151 16.65 0.73 18.39
CA GLU A 151 16.13 1.63 17.36
C GLU A 151 17.28 2.23 16.57
N TYR A 152 17.10 2.32 15.25
CA TYR A 152 18.07 2.91 14.35
C TYR A 152 17.35 3.57 13.17
N THR A 153 18.07 4.45 12.46
CA THR A 153 17.54 5.14 11.28
C THR A 153 18.35 4.75 10.05
N ALA A 154 17.67 4.29 9.01
CA ALA A 154 18.19 4.09 7.67
C ALA A 154 18.09 5.37 6.84
N GLY A 155 18.93 5.53 5.82
CA GLY A 155 19.04 6.76 5.04
C GLY A 155 20.09 7.72 5.59
N MET A 156 20.18 8.92 5.02
CA MET A 156 21.22 9.92 5.34
C MET A 156 22.65 9.38 5.25
N GLY A 157 22.88 8.46 4.30
CA GLY A 157 24.17 7.81 4.08
C GLY A 157 24.34 6.48 4.80
N ILE A 158 23.29 5.96 5.44
CA ILE A 158 23.24 4.61 6.01
C ILE A 158 22.32 3.73 5.14
N ASN A 159 22.89 2.65 4.61
CA ASN A 159 22.16 1.55 3.99
C ASN A 159 21.99 0.42 5.02
N VAL A 160 20.93 -0.37 4.86
CA VAL A 160 20.66 -1.53 5.71
C VAL A 160 20.74 -2.79 4.86
N LEU A 161 21.59 -3.72 5.27
CA LEU A 161 21.62 -5.07 4.73
C LEU A 161 21.00 -6.01 5.75
N LEU A 162 20.00 -6.78 5.33
CA LEU A 162 19.27 -7.72 6.17
C LEU A 162 19.56 -9.15 5.72
N PHE A 163 19.97 -9.99 6.66
CA PHE A 163 20.19 -11.41 6.43
C PHE A 163 19.43 -12.26 7.47
N ASP A 164 19.06 -13.48 7.08
CA ASP A 164 18.48 -14.50 7.96
C ASP A 164 19.55 -15.41 8.62
N ALA A 165 20.82 -15.12 8.33
CA ALA A 165 22.02 -15.73 8.88
C ALA A 165 23.14 -14.67 8.99
N PRO A 166 24.23 -14.92 9.75
CA PRO A 166 25.37 -13.99 9.77
C PRO A 166 25.91 -13.73 8.36
N MET A 167 26.24 -12.47 8.05
CA MET A 167 26.82 -12.13 6.75
C MET A 167 28.18 -12.83 6.58
N PRO A 168 28.40 -13.54 5.47
CA PRO A 168 29.67 -14.21 5.23
C PRO A 168 30.81 -13.19 5.06
N ASN A 169 32.00 -13.54 5.55
CA ASN A 169 33.26 -12.79 5.36
C ASN A 169 33.32 -11.37 5.94
N GLN A 170 32.54 -11.08 6.98
CA GLN A 170 32.60 -9.80 7.70
C GLN A 170 33.42 -9.95 8.97
N SER A 171 34.75 -9.96 8.83
CA SER A 171 35.66 -10.18 9.96
C SER A 171 35.76 -8.99 10.92
N ASP A 172 35.43 -7.78 10.46
CA ASP A 172 35.79 -6.54 11.16
C ASP A 172 34.57 -5.73 11.62
N ALA A 173 33.35 -6.18 11.31
CA ALA A 173 32.14 -5.51 11.77
C ALA A 173 31.89 -5.84 13.24
N GLU A 174 31.72 -4.83 14.07
CA GLU A 174 31.43 -4.97 15.50
C GLU A 174 29.92 -4.92 15.79
N PRO A 175 29.43 -5.62 16.82
CA PRO A 175 28.05 -5.47 17.26
C PRO A 175 27.82 -4.05 17.81
N LEU A 176 26.75 -3.42 17.36
CA LEU A 176 26.27 -2.13 17.86
C LEU A 176 25.32 -2.30 19.05
N GLY A 177 24.77 -3.50 19.22
CA GLY A 177 23.93 -3.87 20.36
C GLY A 177 24.63 -4.84 21.32
N PRO A 178 23.93 -5.27 22.38
CA PRO A 178 24.46 -6.23 23.34
C PRO A 178 24.78 -7.62 22.75
N THR A 179 24.02 -8.05 21.74
CA THR A 179 24.24 -9.37 21.12
C THR A 179 25.29 -9.33 20.03
N SER A 180 26.27 -10.24 20.12
CA SER A 180 27.23 -10.55 19.06
C SER A 180 26.88 -11.85 18.34
N VAL A 181 27.49 -12.08 17.17
CA VAL A 181 27.33 -13.34 16.42
C VAL A 181 27.76 -14.56 17.26
N ASP A 182 28.74 -14.42 18.14
CA ASP A 182 29.24 -15.54 18.95
C ASP A 182 28.29 -15.95 20.08
N ASP A 183 27.34 -15.08 20.46
CA ASP A 183 26.35 -15.38 21.50
C ASP A 183 25.18 -16.24 20.99
N VAL A 184 25.02 -16.35 19.67
CA VAL A 184 23.87 -16.99 19.01
C VAL A 184 24.23 -18.12 18.05
N LYS A 185 25.51 -18.51 18.02
CA LYS A 185 26.03 -19.67 17.28
C LYS A 185 25.69 -21.00 17.95
#